data_AF-A0A3N4H7G0-F1
#
_entry.id   AF-A0A3N4H7G0-F1
#
_cell.length_a   1.000
_cell.length_b   1.000
_cell.length_c   1.000
_cell.angle_alpha   90.00
_cell.angle_beta   90.00
_cell.angle_gamma   90.00
#
_symmetry.space_group_name_H-M   'P 1'
#
loop_
_entity.id
_entity.type
_entity.pdbx_description
1 polymer ?
#
loop_
_entity_poly.entity_id
_entity_poly.type
_entity_poly.pdbx_seq_one_letter_code
_entity_poly.pdbx_strand_id
1 'polypeptide(L)'
;MIEILDREVCDGIEVLLLYDVACRLEPFLKKRDPDGHLMKRLSIAVNKFHGYAHEYRCHELWGAQQRLGIGESDGEGTERVWAKLRVLVTAG
;
A
#
# COMPACT_ATOMS: atom_id res chain seq x y z
N MET A 1 -1.72 8.91 -13.01
CA MET A 1 -1.90 8.36 -11.64
C MET A 1 -2.29 9.45 -10.66
N ILE A 2 -1.55 10.57 -10.58
CA ILE A 2 -1.99 11.72 -9.78
C ILE A 2 -3.35 12.27 -10.25
N GLU A 3 -3.57 12.38 -11.57
CA GLU A 3 -4.88 12.78 -12.13
C GLU A 3 -6.04 11.88 -11.71
N ILE A 4 -5.78 10.58 -11.50
CA ILE A 4 -6.80 9.65 -10.99
C ILE A 4 -7.03 9.91 -9.52
N LEU A 5 -5.96 10.12 -8.75
CA LEU A 5 -6.05 10.48 -7.33
C LEU A 5 -6.83 11.80 -7.15
N ASP A 6 -6.54 12.82 -7.96
CA ASP A 6 -7.20 14.13 -7.92
C ASP A 6 -8.68 14.04 -8.31
N ARG A 7 -9.03 13.14 -9.24
CA ARG A 7 -10.41 12.93 -9.67
C ARG A 7 -11.23 12.12 -8.66
N GLU A 8 -10.66 11.06 -8.11
CA GLU A 8 -11.39 10.08 -7.28
C GLU A 8 -11.30 10.39 -5.78
N VAL A 9 -10.29 11.16 -5.35
CA VAL A 9 -10.03 11.48 -3.94
C VAL A 9 -9.92 12.99 -3.77
N CYS A 10 -10.79 13.56 -2.94
CA CYS A 10 -10.81 14.99 -2.64
C CYS A 10 -9.43 15.53 -2.25
N ASP A 11 -9.17 16.77 -2.65
CA ASP A 11 -7.95 17.49 -2.29
C ASP A 11 -7.76 17.59 -0.78
N GLY A 12 -6.50 17.55 -0.35
CA GLY A 12 -6.12 17.62 1.07
C GLY A 12 -6.23 16.29 1.82
N ILE A 13 -6.79 15.24 1.22
CA ILE A 13 -6.76 13.88 1.79
C ILE A 13 -5.43 13.21 1.44
N GLU A 14 -4.71 12.78 2.47
CA GLU A 14 -3.59 11.86 2.35
C GLU A 14 -4.11 10.43 2.17
N VAL A 15 -3.60 9.74 1.16
CA VAL A 15 -3.96 8.35 0.86
C VAL A 15 -2.84 7.44 1.37
N LEU A 16 -3.20 6.45 2.17
CA LEU A 16 -2.28 5.40 2.57
C LEU A 16 -2.52 4.14 1.74
N LEU A 17 -1.52 3.77 0.95
CA LEU A 17 -1.52 2.56 0.13
C LEU A 17 -0.80 1.44 0.86
N LEU A 18 -1.53 0.37 1.13
CA LEU A 18 -0.96 -0.89 1.58
C LEU A 18 -0.72 -1.80 0.38
N TYR A 19 0.51 -2.29 0.23
CA TYR A 19 0.91 -3.13 -0.90
C TYR A 19 2.02 -4.09 -0.53
N ASP A 20 1.92 -5.35 -0.94
CA ASP A 20 2.84 -6.44 -0.58
C ASP A 20 4.30 -6.05 -0.83
N VAL A 21 4.59 -5.44 -1.98
CA VAL A 21 5.94 -5.02 -2.35
C VAL A 21 6.15 -3.51 -2.27
N ALA A 22 5.51 -2.85 -1.29
CA ALA A 22 5.66 -1.41 -1.06
C ALA A 22 7.12 -0.94 -0.97
N CYS A 23 8.02 -1.75 -0.41
CA CYS A 23 9.45 -1.44 -0.32
C CYS A 23 10.15 -1.32 -1.68
N ARG A 24 9.58 -1.90 -2.74
CA ARG A 24 10.04 -1.73 -4.13
C ARG A 24 9.25 -0.63 -4.85
N LEU A 25 7.97 -0.49 -4.53
CA LEU A 25 7.06 0.48 -5.16
C LEU A 25 7.41 1.92 -4.79
N GLU A 26 7.61 2.24 -3.51
CA GLU A 26 7.84 3.62 -3.07
C GLU A 26 9.11 4.22 -3.71
N PRO A 27 10.29 3.54 -3.73
CA PRO A 27 11.46 4.05 -4.45
C PRO A 27 11.24 4.17 -5.96
N PHE A 28 10.50 3.22 -6.56
CA PHE A 28 10.16 3.25 -7.98
C PHE A 28 9.32 4.48 -8.34
N LEU A 29 8.36 4.84 -7.49
CA LEU A 29 7.48 6.00 -7.66
C LEU A 29 8.22 7.30 -7.40
N LYS A 30 9.00 7.41 -6.32
CA LYS A 30 9.85 8.58 -6.03
C LYS A 30 10.78 8.92 -7.20
N LYS A 31 11.34 7.91 -7.88
CA LYS A 31 12.18 8.13 -9.07
C LYS A 31 11.40 8.66 -10.29
N ARG A 32 10.10 8.39 -10.39
CA ARG A 32 9.23 8.77 -11.51
C ARG A 32 8.33 9.97 -11.22
N ASP A 33 8.41 10.51 -10.02
CA ASP A 33 7.67 11.69 -9.57
C ASP A 33 8.67 12.78 -9.12
N PRO A 34 9.43 13.37 -10.05
CA PRO A 34 10.50 14.31 -9.72
C PRO A 34 9.97 15.58 -9.02
N ASP A 35 8.75 16.00 -9.34
CA ASP A 35 8.10 17.17 -8.74
C ASP A 35 7.36 16.82 -7.42
N GLY A 36 7.30 15.53 -7.09
CA GLY A 36 6.72 15.00 -5.87
C GLY A 36 5.20 15.16 -5.78
N HIS A 37 4.50 15.47 -6.87
CA HIS A 37 3.06 15.75 -6.84
C HIS A 37 2.27 14.56 -6.32
N LEU A 38 2.66 13.35 -6.75
CA LEU A 38 2.03 12.12 -6.33
C LEU A 38 2.46 11.72 -4.91
N MET A 39 3.76 11.73 -4.65
CA MET A 39 4.31 11.29 -3.37
C MET A 39 3.99 12.24 -2.21
N LYS A 40 3.59 13.49 -2.47
CA LYS A 40 3.02 14.40 -1.46
C LYS A 40 1.66 13.97 -0.94
N ARG A 41 0.91 13.17 -1.71
CA ARG A 41 -0.44 12.69 -1.35
C ARG A 41 -0.47 11.22 -0.96
N LEU A 42 0.63 10.49 -1.15
CA LEU A 42 0.70 9.05 -0.91
C LEU A 42 1.70 8.68 0.18
N SER A 43 1.19 8.03 1.21
CA SER A 43 1.96 7.18 2.12
C SER A 43 1.85 5.73 1.67
N ILE A 44 2.92 4.95 1.79
CA ILE A 44 2.94 3.55 1.33
C ILE A 44 3.54 2.65 2.41
N ALA A 45 2.89 1.52 2.68
CA ALA A 45 3.36 0.54 3.64
C ALA A 45 3.16 -0.91 3.13
N VAL A 46 3.96 -1.83 3.67
CA VAL A 46 3.79 -3.28 3.51
C VAL A 46 2.75 -3.76 4.53
N ASN A 47 1.83 -4.62 4.08
CA ASN A 47 0.88 -5.34 4.93
C ASN A 47 1.56 -6.03 6.10
N LYS A 48 0.86 -6.18 7.23
CA LYS A 48 1.47 -6.67 8.47
C LYS A 48 2.02 -8.08 8.33
N PHE A 49 1.29 -8.99 7.67
CA PHE A 49 1.75 -10.37 7.46
C PHE A 49 2.82 -10.46 6.38
N HIS A 50 2.66 -9.74 5.28
CA HIS A 50 3.65 -9.73 4.20
C HIS A 50 5.00 -9.18 4.65
N GLY A 51 5.04 -8.30 5.66
CA GLY A 51 6.27 -7.83 6.28
C GLY A 51 7.23 -8.97 6.59
N TYR A 52 6.76 -10.06 7.18
CA TYR A 52 7.61 -11.20 7.58
C TYR A 52 8.32 -11.92 6.42
N ALA A 53 7.84 -11.76 5.19
CA ALA A 53 8.50 -12.31 4.00
C ALA A 53 9.63 -11.39 3.47
N HIS A 54 9.85 -10.23 4.09
CA HIS A 54 10.82 -9.22 3.64
C HIS A 54 12.05 -9.18 4.56
N GLU A 55 13.11 -8.53 4.08
CA GLU A 55 14.29 -8.23 4.89
C GLU A 55 13.93 -7.32 6.06
N TYR A 56 14.67 -7.42 7.18
CA TYR A 56 14.44 -6.61 8.38
C TYR A 56 14.35 -5.11 8.11
N ARG A 57 15.22 -4.57 7.23
CA ARG A 57 15.19 -3.16 6.81
C ARG A 57 13.83 -2.76 6.23
N CYS A 58 13.12 -3.67 5.58
CA CYS A 58 11.81 -3.37 5.02
C CYS A 58 10.76 -3.14 6.11
N HIS A 59 10.85 -3.86 7.24
CA HIS A 59 9.96 -3.65 8.38
C HIS A 59 10.16 -2.27 8.99
N GLU A 60 11.41 -1.82 9.13
CA GLU A 60 11.72 -0.53 9.74
C GLU A 60 11.28 0.66 8.88
N LEU A 61 11.39 0.53 7.54
CA LEU A 61 11.13 1.65 6.62
C LEU A 61 9.71 1.66 6.03
N TRP A 62 9.11 0.48 5.82
CA TRP A 62 7.80 0.36 5.17
C TRP A 62 6.82 -0.52 5.96
N GLY A 63 7.15 -1.04 7.14
CA GLY A 63 6.20 -1.85 7.90
C GLY A 63 4.93 -1.05 8.24
N ALA A 64 3.75 -1.69 8.13
CA ALA A 64 2.48 -1.05 8.50
C ALA A 64 2.50 -0.44 9.92
N GLN A 65 3.15 -1.09 10.89
CA GLN A 65 3.24 -0.55 12.26
C GLN A 65 4.09 0.73 12.38
N GLN A 66 4.87 1.07 11.35
CA GLN A 66 5.69 2.28 11.30
C GLN A 66 4.96 3.46 10.63
N ARG A 67 3.72 3.28 10.17
CA ARG A 67 2.96 4.31 9.47
C ARG A 67 1.72 4.72 10.27
N LEU A 68 1.59 6.03 10.48
CA LEU A 68 0.40 6.62 11.10
C LEU A 68 -0.81 6.52 10.15
N GLY A 69 -2.01 6.51 10.71
CA GLY A 69 -3.26 6.51 9.95
C GLY A 69 -3.77 5.12 9.51
N ILE A 70 -3.02 4.04 9.77
CA ILE A 70 -3.47 2.65 9.46
C ILE A 70 -4.50 2.14 10.48
N GLY A 71 -4.47 2.66 11.71
CA GLY A 71 -5.28 2.14 12.81
C GLY A 71 -4.90 0.69 13.13
N GLU A 72 -5.90 -0.17 13.36
CA GLU A 72 -5.71 -1.59 13.65
C GLU A 72 -5.81 -2.49 12.39
N SER A 73 -5.82 -1.90 11.20
CA SER A 73 -5.81 -2.67 9.95
C SER A 73 -4.49 -3.43 9.80
N ASP A 74 -4.58 -4.71 9.43
CA ASP A 74 -3.40 -5.51 9.05
C ASP A 74 -3.13 -5.53 7.54
N GLY A 75 -4.03 -4.93 6.75
CA GLY A 75 -3.91 -4.84 5.30
C GLY A 75 -4.42 -6.05 4.52
N GLU A 76 -4.93 -7.09 5.19
CA GLU A 76 -5.31 -8.37 4.56
C GLU A 76 -6.79 -8.43 4.14
N GLY A 77 -7.43 -7.27 3.93
CA GLY A 77 -8.87 -7.19 3.66
C GLY A 77 -9.25 -7.88 2.34
N THR A 78 -8.47 -7.60 1.30
CA THR A 78 -8.67 -8.12 -0.05
C THR A 78 -8.48 -9.63 -0.10
N GLU A 79 -7.44 -10.12 0.58
CA GLU A 79 -7.05 -11.52 0.69
C GLU A 79 -8.12 -12.33 1.42
N ARG A 80 -8.72 -11.76 2.48
CA ARG A 80 -9.85 -12.39 3.17
C ARG A 80 -11.11 -12.47 2.31
N VAL A 81 -11.43 -11.41 1.58
CA VAL A 81 -12.57 -11.42 0.65
C VAL A 81 -12.33 -12.46 -0.43
N TRP A 82 -11.12 -12.49 -0.99
CA TRP A 82 -10.72 -13.50 -1.97
C TRP A 82 -10.84 -14.92 -1.42
N ALA A 83 -10.32 -15.17 -0.21
CA ALA A 83 -10.42 -16.46 0.44
C ALA A 83 -11.87 -16.91 0.66
N LYS A 84 -12.80 -15.99 0.95
CA LYS A 84 -14.24 -16.28 1.03
C LYS A 84 -14.85 -16.59 -0.33
N LEU A 85 -14.45 -15.85 -1.37
CA LEU A 85 -14.97 -16.00 -2.73
C LEU A 85 -14.34 -17.18 -3.49
N ARG A 86 -13.30 -17.83 -2.94
CA ARG A 86 -12.57 -18.92 -3.59
C ARG A 86 -13.44 -20.07 -4.09
N VAL A 87 -14.62 -20.28 -3.49
CA VAL A 87 -15.57 -21.33 -3.89
C VAL A 87 -16.30 -21.02 -5.19
N LEU A 88 -16.32 -19.76 -5.61
CA LEU A 88 -16.93 -19.29 -6.85
C LEU A 88 -15.94 -19.24 -8.02
N VAL A 89 -14.64 -19.37 -7.71
CA VAL A 89 -13.55 -19.31 -8.67
C VAL A 89 -13.05 -20.73 -8.89
N THR A 90 -13.22 -21.27 -10.10
CA THR A 90 -12.56 -22.53 -10.46
C THR A 90 -11.08 -22.27 -10.71
N ALA A 91 -10.21 -23.21 -10.29
CA ALA A 91 -8.83 -23.18 -10.75
C ALA A 91 -8.84 -23.33 -12.28
N GLY A 92 -8.18 -22.39 -12.97
CA GLY A 92 -7.92 -22.47 -14.40
C GLY A 92 -6.75 -23.39 -14.71
#